data_AF-A0A1F6U219-F1
#
_entry.id   AF-A0A1F6U219-F1
#
_cell.length_a   1.000
_cell.length_b   1.000
_cell.length_c   1.000
_cell.angle_alpha   90.00
_cell.angle_beta   90.00
_cell.angle_gamma   90.00
#
_symmetry.space_group_name_H-M   'P 1'
#
loop_
_entity.id
_entity.type
_entity.pdbx_description
1 polymer ?
#
loop_
_entity_poly.entity_id
_entity_poly.type
_entity_poly.pdbx_seq_one_letter_code
_entity_poly.pdbx_strand_id
1 'polypeptide(L)'
;MRTYSIYQKPCPACGAVVSVDARRCNCGHAFESSTGIDARLPEEQVLQEEELFEAYLAARIDQAVATVEAARAELAANMSDHHKADKLLRTVQEALALRDERDAQAAKIAQIRESLSSKPDAPALSAKPTEAFRAQQAAKAEKTMEGFANTRTKTCPHCQTVLPVTSALCLCGYIFARNDFLLPRAVDRFTRGEIYQAKETLIY
;
A
#
# COMPACT_ATOMS: atom_id res chain seq x y z
N MET A 1 -24.40 13.57 24.96
CA MET A 1 -23.05 13.24 24.50
C MET A 1 -22.76 11.80 24.89
N ARG A 2 -22.48 10.89 23.94
CA ARG A 2 -22.12 9.51 24.27
C ARG A 2 -20.64 9.49 24.65
N THR A 3 -20.34 9.13 25.89
CA THR A 3 -18.98 8.96 26.43
C THR A 3 -18.47 7.57 26.05
N TYR A 4 -17.63 7.49 25.04
CA TYR A 4 -16.91 6.26 24.71
C TYR A 4 -15.54 6.29 25.40
N SER A 5 -15.02 5.12 25.77
CA SER A 5 -13.62 5.02 26.21
C SER A 5 -12.68 5.17 25.01
N ILE A 6 -11.43 5.59 25.25
CA ILE A 6 -10.40 5.73 24.20
C ILE A 6 -10.08 4.42 23.47
N TYR A 7 -10.55 3.28 23.99
CA TYR A 7 -10.36 1.95 23.42
C TYR A 7 -11.57 1.45 22.62
N GLN A 8 -12.59 2.30 22.42
CA GLN A 8 -13.81 1.95 21.75
C GLN A 8 -14.11 2.92 20.60
N LYS A 9 -14.56 2.38 19.47
CA LYS A 9 -15.02 3.14 18.30
C LYS A 9 -16.41 2.67 17.85
N PRO A 10 -17.31 3.57 17.44
CA PRO A 10 -18.57 3.16 16.84
C PRO A 10 -18.34 2.66 15.42
N CYS A 11 -19.00 1.56 15.05
CA CYS A 11 -19.02 1.08 13.67
C CYS A 11 -19.81 2.06 12.79
N PRO A 12 -19.26 2.58 11.69
CA PRO A 12 -19.97 3.52 10.83
C PRO A 12 -21.15 2.90 10.09
N ALA A 13 -21.16 1.56 9.92
CA ALA A 13 -22.22 0.86 9.22
C ALA A 13 -23.45 0.55 10.11
N CYS A 14 -23.24 0.17 11.39
CA CYS A 14 -24.33 -0.29 12.26
C CYS A 14 -24.41 0.43 13.61
N GLY A 15 -23.49 1.32 13.93
CA GLY A 15 -23.45 2.05 15.20
C GLY A 15 -23.05 1.21 16.42
N ALA A 16 -22.75 -0.08 16.25
CA ALA A 16 -22.27 -0.94 17.34
C ALA A 16 -20.90 -0.45 17.85
N VAL A 17 -20.73 -0.46 19.16
CA VAL A 17 -19.45 -0.09 19.80
C VAL A 17 -18.52 -1.30 19.74
N VAL A 18 -17.36 -1.11 19.13
CA VAL A 18 -16.34 -2.15 18.99
C VAL A 18 -15.00 -1.67 19.54
N SER A 19 -14.08 -2.61 19.81
CA SER A 19 -12.70 -2.25 20.16
C SER A 19 -12.03 -1.46 19.04
N VAL A 20 -11.15 -0.52 19.38
CA VAL A 20 -10.33 0.24 18.42
C VAL A 20 -9.48 -0.71 17.54
N ASP A 21 -9.04 -1.83 18.09
CA ASP A 21 -8.23 -2.83 17.38
C ASP A 21 -9.05 -3.82 16.54
N ALA A 22 -10.39 -3.76 16.62
CA ALA A 22 -11.25 -4.64 15.85
C ALA A 22 -11.10 -4.37 14.35
N ARG A 23 -10.74 -5.40 13.59
CA ARG A 23 -10.61 -5.35 12.12
C ARG A 23 -11.95 -5.48 11.40
N ARG A 24 -12.95 -6.11 12.03
CA ARG A 24 -14.31 -6.25 11.50
C ARG A 24 -15.33 -6.07 12.62
N CYS A 25 -16.47 -5.48 12.28
CA CYS A 25 -17.66 -5.47 13.11
C CYS A 25 -18.50 -6.73 12.82
N ASN A 26 -19.32 -7.15 13.78
CA ASN A 26 -20.27 -8.27 13.60
C ASN A 26 -21.28 -8.02 12.47
N CYS A 27 -21.53 -6.75 12.10
CA CYS A 27 -22.36 -6.41 10.95
C CYS A 27 -21.65 -6.64 9.59
N GLY A 28 -20.42 -7.13 9.58
CA GLY A 28 -19.63 -7.39 8.37
C GLY A 28 -18.77 -6.21 7.90
N HIS A 29 -18.93 -5.02 8.49
CA HIS A 29 -18.09 -3.87 8.14
C HIS A 29 -16.63 -4.13 8.51
N ALA A 30 -15.74 -4.06 7.52
CA ALA A 30 -14.30 -4.13 7.73
C ALA A 30 -13.76 -2.73 8.00
N PHE A 31 -13.07 -2.58 9.13
CA PHE A 31 -12.30 -1.38 9.38
C PHE A 31 -11.02 -1.50 8.56
N GLU A 32 -10.69 -0.48 7.77
CA GLU A 32 -9.35 -0.35 7.22
C GLU A 32 -8.39 -0.33 8.41
N SER A 33 -7.68 -1.44 8.59
CA SER A 33 -6.48 -1.42 9.40
C SER A 33 -5.56 -0.42 8.71
N SER A 34 -5.14 0.61 9.46
CA SER A 34 -4.17 1.62 9.06
C SER A 34 -2.87 1.04 8.47
N THR A 35 -2.70 -0.28 8.53
CA THR A 35 -1.65 -1.07 7.89
C THR A 35 -1.72 -1.16 6.35
N GLY A 36 -2.77 -0.65 5.68
CA GLY A 36 -3.01 -0.95 4.26
C GLY A 36 -2.68 0.14 3.24
N ILE A 37 -2.80 1.42 3.60
CA ILE A 37 -2.74 2.53 2.62
C ILE A 37 -1.79 3.66 3.09
N ASP A 38 -1.63 3.86 4.40
CA ASP A 38 -0.73 4.86 5.01
C ASP A 38 0.40 4.24 5.86
N ALA A 39 0.64 2.92 5.72
CA ALA A 39 1.69 2.24 6.46
C ALA A 39 3.07 2.62 5.90
N ARG A 40 3.59 3.77 6.37
CA ARG A 40 4.99 4.16 6.20
C ARG A 40 5.89 2.97 6.52
N LEU A 41 6.97 2.79 5.75
CA LEU A 41 7.93 1.73 6.02
C LEU A 41 8.41 1.88 7.48
N PRO A 42 8.63 0.78 8.22
CA PRO A 42 9.07 0.86 9.62
C PRO A 42 10.29 1.78 9.82
N GLU A 43 11.20 1.83 8.84
CA GLU A 43 12.39 2.69 8.88
C GLU A 43 12.08 4.18 8.66
N GLU A 44 11.05 4.52 7.88
CA GLU A 44 10.58 5.91 7.71
C GLU A 44 9.88 6.42 8.97
N GLN A 45 9.18 5.54 9.69
CA GLN A 45 8.57 5.86 10.98
C GLN A 45 9.65 6.16 12.02
N VAL A 46 10.68 5.32 12.10
CA VAL A 46 11.84 5.57 12.96
C VAL A 46 12.48 6.92 12.63
N LEU A 47 12.76 7.21 11.34
CA LEU A 47 13.34 8.49 10.96
C LEU A 47 12.50 9.70 11.44
N GLN A 48 11.17 9.62 11.33
CA GLN A 48 10.28 10.68 11.77
C GLN A 48 10.24 10.84 13.29
N GLU A 49 10.27 9.74 14.04
CA GLU A 49 10.36 9.78 15.49
C GLU A 49 11.66 10.46 15.94
N GLU A 50 12.77 10.14 15.28
CA GLU A 50 14.07 10.75 15.56
C GLU A 50 14.10 12.24 15.20
N GLU A 51 13.51 12.65 14.08
CA GLU A 51 13.35 14.07 13.69
C GLU A 51 12.46 14.84 14.69
N LEU A 52 11.38 14.22 15.16
CA LEU A 52 10.52 14.81 16.20
C LEU A 52 11.29 14.99 17.51
N PHE A 53 12.15 14.02 17.87
CA PHE A 53 13.01 14.13 19.04
C PHE A 53 14.07 15.23 18.89
N GLU A 54 14.65 15.42 17.70
CA GLU A 54 15.54 16.56 17.43
C GLU A 54 14.83 17.90 17.63
N ALA A 55 13.60 18.04 17.10
CA ALA A 55 12.80 19.25 17.26
C ALA A 55 12.49 19.52 18.75
N TYR A 56 12.22 18.47 19.52
CA TYR A 56 12.07 18.57 20.97
C TYR A 56 13.34 19.08 21.66
N LEU A 57 14.52 18.53 21.32
CA LEU A 57 15.80 18.98 21.88
C LEU A 57 16.09 20.45 21.52
N ALA A 58 15.78 20.86 20.28
CA ALA A 58 15.93 22.26 19.86
C ALA A 58 15.09 23.20 20.72
N ALA A 59 13.80 22.90 20.93
CA ALA A 59 12.94 23.71 21.79
C ALA A 59 13.43 23.74 23.25
N ARG A 60 14.02 22.64 23.74
CA ARG A 60 14.59 22.57 25.09
C ARG A 60 15.87 23.38 25.22
N ILE A 61 16.69 23.44 24.18
CA ILE A 61 17.86 24.34 24.11
C ILE A 61 17.40 25.80 24.18
N ASP A 62 16.34 26.18 23.45
CA ASP A 62 15.82 27.56 23.50
C ASP A 62 15.38 27.94 24.92
N GLN A 63 14.69 27.05 25.63
CA GLN A 63 14.32 27.24 27.04
C GLN A 63 15.55 27.34 27.95
N ALA A 64 16.57 26.51 27.74
CA ALA A 64 17.80 26.54 28.52
C ALA A 64 18.57 27.86 28.29
N VAL A 65 18.64 28.34 27.05
CA VAL A 65 19.25 29.63 26.71
C VAL A 65 18.53 30.78 27.39
N ALA A 66 17.19 30.82 27.35
CA ALA A 66 16.41 31.83 28.07
C ALA A 66 16.67 31.79 29.59
N THR A 67 16.86 30.59 30.16
CA THR A 67 17.19 30.41 31.57
C THR A 67 18.60 30.92 31.90
N VAL A 68 19.59 30.68 31.03
CA VAL A 68 20.95 31.21 31.15
C VAL A 68 20.95 32.74 31.09
N GLU A 69 20.18 33.33 30.17
CA GLU A 69 20.04 34.79 30.06
C GLU A 69 19.42 35.40 31.32
N ALA A 70 18.37 34.76 31.87
CA ALA A 70 17.78 35.18 33.13
C ALA A 70 18.77 35.08 34.31
N ALA A 71 19.49 33.97 34.43
CA ALA A 71 20.51 33.79 35.48
C ALA A 71 21.64 34.82 35.35
N ARG A 72 22.03 35.16 34.11
CA ARG A 72 23.03 36.20 33.84
C ARG A 72 22.52 37.58 34.26
N ALA A 73 21.26 37.90 34.00
CA ALA A 73 20.64 39.15 34.45
C ALA A 73 20.56 39.24 35.98
N GLU A 74 20.19 38.14 36.65
CA GLU A 74 20.17 38.06 38.12
C GLU A 74 21.55 38.30 38.75
N LEU A 75 22.61 37.73 38.16
CA LEU A 75 23.99 37.93 38.60
C LEU A 75 24.48 39.35 38.30
N ALA A 76 24.12 39.91 37.15
CA ALA A 76 24.47 41.29 36.80
C ALA A 76 23.89 42.30 37.78
N ALA A 77 22.70 42.03 38.33
CA ALA A 77 22.09 42.88 39.37
C ALA A 77 22.89 42.85 40.69
N ASN A 78 23.47 41.70 41.06
CA ASN A 78 24.25 41.52 42.29
C ASN A 78 25.54 40.71 42.03
N MET A 79 26.59 41.36 41.53
CA MET A 79 27.81 40.68 41.10
C MET A 79 28.61 40.00 42.22
N SER A 80 28.41 40.38 43.48
CA SER A 80 29.09 39.78 44.63
C SER A 80 28.40 38.53 45.19
N ASP A 81 27.26 38.12 44.62
CA ASP A 81 26.50 36.96 45.09
C ASP A 81 27.02 35.66 44.45
N HIS A 82 27.83 34.91 45.21
CA HIS A 82 28.42 33.66 44.77
C HIS A 82 27.36 32.59 44.41
N HIS A 83 26.21 32.57 45.09
CA HIS A 83 25.16 31.59 44.78
C HIS A 83 24.58 31.80 43.38
N LYS A 84 24.46 33.05 42.95
CA LYS A 84 24.01 33.39 41.59
C LYS A 84 25.05 33.02 40.53
N ALA A 85 26.34 33.20 40.84
CA ALA A 85 27.42 32.75 39.96
C ALA A 85 27.39 31.22 39.77
N ASP A 86 27.23 30.46 40.86
CA ASP A 86 27.11 29.00 40.81
C ASP A 86 25.84 28.54 40.07
N LYS A 87 24.72 29.25 40.24
CA LYS A 87 23.48 29.00 39.48
C LYS A 87 23.72 29.20 37.99
N LEU A 88 24.35 30.31 37.59
CA LEU A 88 24.68 30.58 36.19
C LEU A 88 25.55 29.46 35.60
N LEU A 89 26.62 29.07 36.29
CA LEU A 89 27.51 27.99 35.84
C LEU A 89 26.76 26.67 35.60
N ARG A 90 25.88 26.27 36.53
CA ARG A 90 25.05 25.06 36.36
C ARG A 90 24.12 25.16 35.16
N THR A 91 23.41 26.28 35.00
CA THR A 91 22.50 26.46 33.85
C THR A 91 23.24 26.48 32.52
N VAL A 92 24.47 26.99 32.48
CA VAL A 92 25.33 26.96 31.29
C VAL A 92 25.77 25.53 30.97
N GLN A 93 26.18 24.76 31.98
CA GLN A 93 26.55 23.35 31.80
C GLN A 93 25.37 22.52 31.27
N GLU A 94 24.17 22.73 31.81
CA GLU A 94 22.95 22.09 31.31
C GLU A 94 22.66 22.44 29.85
N ALA A 95 22.79 23.72 29.48
CA ALA A 95 22.60 24.17 28.10
C ALA A 95 23.62 23.57 27.13
N LEU A 96 24.87 23.38 27.56
CA LEU A 96 25.91 22.72 26.76
C LEU A 96 25.61 21.23 26.60
N ALA A 97 25.24 20.53 27.68
CA ALA A 97 24.88 19.12 27.61
C ALA A 97 23.71 18.85 26.64
N LEU A 98 22.70 19.73 26.62
CA LEU A 98 21.59 19.65 25.67
C LEU A 98 22.03 19.85 24.22
N ARG A 99 23.02 20.71 23.97
CA ARG A 99 23.59 20.90 22.63
C ARG A 99 24.34 19.66 22.16
N ASP A 100 25.16 19.08 23.04
CA ASP A 100 25.89 17.84 22.75
C ASP A 100 24.91 16.68 22.45
N GLU A 101 23.82 16.58 23.20
CA GLU A 101 22.76 15.58 22.97
C GLU A 101 22.07 15.79 21.61
N ARG A 102 21.78 17.05 21.25
CA ARG A 102 21.20 17.38 19.94
C ARG A 102 22.14 17.08 18.78
N ASP A 103 23.43 17.34 18.93
CA ASP A 103 24.42 17.03 17.90
C ASP A 103 24.58 15.52 17.71
N ALA A 104 24.57 14.75 18.80
CA ALA A 104 24.54 13.28 18.75
C ALA A 104 23.27 12.77 18.05
N GLN A 105 22.12 13.38 18.33
CA GLN A 105 20.84 13.04 17.69
C GLN A 105 20.86 13.36 16.18
N ALA A 106 21.41 14.50 15.78
CA ALA A 106 21.56 14.87 14.38
C ALA A 106 22.49 13.88 13.63
N ALA A 107 23.57 13.44 14.27
CA ALA A 107 24.45 12.41 13.71
C ALA A 107 23.72 11.06 13.53
N LYS A 108 22.86 10.68 14.48
CA LYS A 108 22.02 9.48 14.38
C LYS A 108 21.04 9.56 13.21
N ILE A 109 20.34 10.70 13.06
CA ILE A 109 19.44 10.96 11.92
C ILE A 109 20.19 10.86 10.59
N ALA A 110 21.40 11.44 10.51
CA ALA A 110 22.24 11.37 9.31
C ALA A 110 22.59 9.92 8.93
N GLN A 111 22.97 9.08 9.92
CA GLN A 111 23.25 7.66 9.69
C GLN A 111 22.02 6.90 9.20
N ILE A 112 20.84 7.16 9.78
CA ILE A 112 19.59 6.54 9.33
C ILE A 112 19.28 6.94 7.89
N ARG A 113 19.38 8.23 7.55
CA ARG A 113 19.15 8.71 6.18
C ARG A 113 20.13 8.11 5.17
N GLU A 114 21.41 7.97 5.54
CA GLU A 114 22.40 7.32 4.70
C GLU A 114 22.09 5.82 4.51
N SER A 115 21.66 5.11 5.57
CA SER A 115 21.24 3.71 5.48
C SER A 115 20.00 3.51 4.59
N LEU A 116 19.06 4.46 4.60
CA LEU A 116 17.89 4.48 3.73
C LEU A 116 18.26 4.74 2.27
N SER A 117 19.21 5.65 2.03
CA SER A 117 19.69 5.98 0.69
C SER A 117 20.62 4.93 0.08
N SER A 118 21.31 4.14 0.92
CA SER A 118 22.28 3.12 0.50
C SER A 118 21.67 1.73 0.38
N LYS A 119 20.38 1.54 0.72
CA LYS A 119 19.65 0.37 0.26
C LYS A 119 19.72 0.39 -1.27
N PRO A 120 20.40 -0.60 -1.89
CA PRO A 120 20.46 -0.65 -3.34
C PRO A 120 19.03 -0.72 -3.82
N ASP A 121 18.67 0.22 -4.70
CA ASP A 121 17.49 0.10 -5.54
C ASP A 121 17.38 -1.37 -5.92
N ALA A 122 16.26 -2.00 -5.55
CA ALA A 122 15.86 -3.23 -6.21
C ALA A 122 16.13 -3.02 -7.69
N PRO A 123 16.93 -3.91 -8.34
CA PRO A 123 17.64 -3.62 -9.57
C PRO A 123 16.72 -2.83 -10.46
N ALA A 124 17.05 -1.54 -10.66
CA ALA A 124 16.22 -0.61 -11.38
C ALA A 124 15.67 -1.38 -12.57
N LEU A 125 14.36 -1.62 -12.58
CA LEU A 125 13.70 -2.28 -13.70
C LEU A 125 13.93 -1.32 -14.84
N SER A 126 15.06 -1.49 -15.52
CA SER A 126 15.38 -0.83 -16.76
C SER A 126 14.14 -1.07 -17.60
N ALA A 127 13.41 0.00 -17.88
CA ALA A 127 12.22 -0.03 -18.72
C ALA A 127 12.54 -0.65 -20.11
N LYS A 128 13.82 -0.86 -20.42
CA LYS A 128 14.31 -1.68 -21.52
C LYS A 128 14.62 -3.09 -21.02
N PRO A 129 13.83 -4.10 -21.44
CA PRO A 129 14.19 -5.50 -21.26
C PRO A 129 15.58 -5.77 -21.83
N THR A 130 16.35 -6.62 -21.14
CA THR A 130 17.71 -6.97 -21.54
C THR A 130 17.72 -7.58 -22.94
N GLU A 131 18.85 -7.47 -23.65
CA GLU A 131 19.01 -8.08 -24.98
C GLU A 131 18.77 -9.59 -24.95
N ALA A 132 19.22 -10.27 -23.91
CA ALA A 132 18.95 -11.69 -23.68
C ALA A 132 17.45 -12.00 -23.57
N PHE A 133 16.68 -11.16 -22.86
CA PHE A 133 15.22 -11.32 -22.76
C PHE A 133 14.53 -11.07 -24.10
N ARG A 134 14.98 -10.07 -24.87
CA ARG A 134 14.47 -9.80 -26.22
C ARG A 134 14.76 -10.94 -27.18
N ALA A 135 15.98 -11.49 -27.14
CA ALA A 135 16.35 -12.67 -27.93
C ALA A 135 15.52 -13.91 -27.54
N GLN A 136 15.26 -14.12 -26.25
CA GLN A 136 14.43 -15.23 -25.78
C GLN A 136 12.96 -15.08 -26.19
N GLN A 137 12.41 -13.86 -26.17
CA GLN A 137 11.06 -13.58 -26.66
C GLN A 137 10.97 -13.76 -28.19
N ALA A 138 11.98 -13.32 -28.95
CA ALA A 138 12.05 -13.52 -30.40
C ALA A 138 12.08 -15.01 -30.76
N ALA A 139 12.96 -15.80 -30.13
CA ALA A 139 13.03 -17.24 -30.34
C ALA A 139 11.71 -17.96 -29.98
N LYS A 140 11.01 -17.49 -28.94
CA LYS A 140 9.70 -18.04 -28.55
C LYS A 140 8.60 -17.67 -29.56
N ALA A 141 8.64 -16.46 -30.10
CA ALA A 141 7.73 -16.03 -31.16
C ALA A 141 7.95 -16.84 -32.45
N GLU A 142 9.21 -17.04 -32.87
CA GLU A 142 9.58 -17.87 -34.02
C GLU A 142 9.07 -19.29 -33.88
N LYS A 143 9.32 -19.94 -32.73
CA LYS A 143 8.83 -21.29 -32.45
C LYS A 143 7.29 -21.40 -32.52
N THR A 144 6.59 -20.34 -32.14
CA THR A 144 5.13 -20.29 -32.23
C THR A 144 4.69 -20.14 -33.69
N MET A 145 5.36 -19.28 -34.47
CA MET A 145 5.10 -19.10 -35.90
C MET A 145 5.38 -20.37 -36.73
N GLU A 146 6.43 -21.12 -36.42
CA GLU A 146 6.70 -22.43 -37.03
C GLU A 146 5.59 -23.44 -36.71
N GLY A 147 5.05 -23.40 -35.48
CA GLY A 147 3.88 -24.17 -35.09
C GLY A 147 2.65 -23.81 -35.94
N PHE A 148 2.46 -22.53 -36.27
CA PHE A 148 1.37 -22.08 -37.13
C PHE A 148 1.56 -22.49 -38.60
N ALA A 149 2.80 -22.47 -39.12
CA ALA A 149 3.09 -22.83 -40.52
C ALA A 149 2.69 -24.28 -40.87
N ASN A 150 2.73 -25.18 -39.90
CA ASN A 150 2.34 -26.59 -40.07
C ASN A 150 0.87 -26.88 -39.71
N THR A 151 0.09 -25.88 -39.30
CA THR A 151 -1.33 -26.06 -38.96
C THR A 151 -2.22 -25.78 -40.16
N ARG A 152 -3.24 -26.62 -40.36
CA ARG A 152 -4.31 -26.33 -41.33
C ARG A 152 -4.95 -25.00 -40.95
N THR A 153 -5.10 -24.11 -41.92
CA THR A 153 -5.72 -22.79 -41.75
C THR A 153 -7.11 -22.75 -42.40
N LYS A 154 -7.94 -21.83 -41.93
CA LYS A 154 -9.26 -21.49 -42.48
C LYS A 154 -9.37 -19.97 -42.60
N THR A 155 -10.12 -19.51 -43.60
CA THR A 155 -10.31 -18.07 -43.86
C THR A 155 -11.58 -17.58 -43.19
N CYS A 156 -11.50 -16.48 -42.44
CA CYS A 156 -12.68 -15.84 -41.86
C CYS A 156 -13.58 -15.27 -42.99
N PRO A 157 -14.86 -15.64 -43.08
CA PRO A 157 -15.74 -15.14 -44.14
C PRO A 157 -16.09 -13.65 -43.97
N HIS A 158 -15.96 -13.09 -42.76
CA HIS A 158 -16.31 -11.69 -42.48
C HIS A 158 -15.19 -10.71 -42.80
N CYS A 159 -13.93 -11.04 -42.49
CA CYS A 159 -12.79 -10.13 -42.64
C CYS A 159 -11.64 -10.71 -43.47
N GLN A 160 -11.80 -11.90 -44.04
CA GLN A 160 -10.82 -12.59 -44.88
C GLN A 160 -9.48 -12.93 -44.20
N THR A 161 -9.37 -12.76 -42.87
CA THR A 161 -8.18 -13.14 -42.12
C THR A 161 -8.00 -14.65 -42.10
N VAL A 162 -6.79 -15.12 -42.40
CA VAL A 162 -6.40 -16.54 -42.32
C VAL A 162 -6.09 -16.86 -40.86
N LEU A 163 -6.79 -17.86 -40.32
CA LEU A 163 -6.67 -18.30 -38.93
C LEU A 163 -6.45 -19.80 -38.85
N PRO A 164 -5.87 -20.32 -37.76
CA PRO A 164 -5.83 -21.76 -37.48
C PRO A 164 -7.23 -22.38 -37.52
N VAL A 165 -7.34 -23.62 -38.00
CA VAL A 165 -8.62 -24.36 -37.95
C VAL A 165 -9.12 -24.53 -36.52
N THR A 166 -8.22 -24.55 -35.52
CA THR A 166 -8.54 -24.61 -34.09
C THR A 166 -9.13 -23.33 -33.51
N SER A 167 -9.09 -22.19 -34.22
CA SER A 167 -9.64 -20.93 -33.74
C SER A 167 -11.17 -21.00 -33.66
N ALA A 168 -11.72 -20.82 -32.45
CA ALA A 168 -13.18 -20.74 -32.24
C ALA A 168 -13.75 -19.36 -32.63
N LEU A 169 -12.92 -18.32 -32.59
CA LEU A 169 -13.29 -16.93 -32.84
C LEU A 169 -12.26 -16.25 -33.74
N CYS A 170 -12.71 -15.34 -34.59
CA CYS A 170 -11.86 -14.37 -35.28
C CYS A 170 -11.78 -13.07 -34.47
N LEU A 171 -10.67 -12.32 -34.60
CA LEU A 171 -10.54 -10.99 -33.97
C LEU A 171 -11.62 -10.00 -34.42
N CYS A 172 -12.22 -10.18 -35.61
CA CYS A 172 -13.34 -9.35 -36.06
C CYS A 172 -14.68 -9.69 -35.36
N GLY A 173 -14.67 -10.60 -34.38
CA GLY A 173 -15.87 -11.05 -33.66
C GLY A 173 -16.62 -12.21 -34.33
N TYR A 174 -16.19 -12.68 -35.49
CA TYR A 174 -16.84 -13.81 -36.17
C TYR A 174 -16.59 -15.14 -35.42
N ILE A 175 -17.66 -15.85 -35.06
CA ILE A 175 -17.59 -17.14 -34.36
C ILE A 175 -17.60 -18.26 -35.41
N PHE A 176 -16.57 -19.11 -35.40
CA PHE A 176 -16.59 -20.31 -36.23
C PHE A 176 -17.48 -21.35 -35.56
N ALA A 177 -18.59 -21.71 -36.19
CA ALA A 177 -19.41 -22.84 -35.74
C ALA A 177 -18.53 -24.07 -35.54
N ARG A 178 -18.52 -24.62 -34.33
CA ARG A 178 -17.80 -25.87 -34.01
C ARG A 178 -18.48 -27.01 -34.77
N ASN A 179 -18.00 -27.32 -35.97
CA ASN A 179 -18.39 -28.55 -36.65
C ASN A 179 -17.31 -29.62 -36.43
N ASP A 180 -17.73 -30.66 -35.70
CA ASP A 180 -17.45 -32.08 -35.95
C ASP A 180 -16.05 -32.66 -35.72
N PHE A 181 -15.54 -32.51 -34.49
CA PHE A 181 -14.67 -33.57 -33.92
C PHE A 181 -15.30 -34.10 -32.62
N LEU A 182 -16.13 -35.14 -32.78
CA LEU A 182 -16.45 -36.22 -31.84
C LEU A 182 -16.59 -35.87 -30.35
N LEU A 183 -17.82 -35.58 -29.90
CA LEU A 183 -18.28 -35.92 -28.55
C LEU A 183 -19.72 -36.49 -28.61
N PRO A 184 -20.06 -37.54 -27.84
CA PRO A 184 -21.34 -38.24 -27.95
C PRO A 184 -22.50 -37.33 -27.53
N ARG A 185 -23.60 -37.38 -28.31
CA ARG A 185 -24.86 -36.67 -28.01
C ARG A 185 -25.35 -37.01 -26.61
N ALA A 186 -25.66 -35.97 -25.84
CA ALA A 186 -26.50 -36.08 -24.66
C ALA A 186 -27.61 -35.01 -24.71
N VAL A 187 -28.83 -35.54 -24.71
CA VAL A 187 -30.15 -35.01 -24.34
C VAL A 187 -30.83 -33.92 -25.19
N ASP A 188 -31.97 -34.35 -25.73
CA ASP A 188 -33.03 -33.63 -26.41
C ASP A 188 -33.61 -32.48 -25.58
N ARG A 189 -33.78 -31.32 -26.22
CA ARG A 189 -34.69 -30.26 -25.80
C ARG A 189 -36.06 -30.51 -26.41
N PHE A 190 -36.83 -31.41 -25.82
CA PHE A 190 -38.28 -31.41 -25.95
C PHE A 190 -38.88 -31.76 -24.58
N THR A 191 -39.96 -31.08 -24.22
CA THR A 191 -40.73 -31.20 -22.97
C THR A 191 -40.21 -30.39 -21.77
N ARG A 192 -40.57 -29.11 -21.72
CA ARG A 192 -41.01 -28.46 -20.49
C ARG A 192 -41.72 -27.15 -20.80
N GLY A 193 -43.04 -27.16 -20.60
CA GLY A 193 -43.82 -25.94 -20.46
C GLY A 193 -45.08 -25.93 -21.30
N GLU A 194 -46.08 -26.74 -20.94
CA GLU A 194 -47.51 -26.41 -21.07
C GLU A 194 -48.33 -27.52 -20.37
N ILE A 195 -48.16 -27.62 -19.05
CA ILE A 195 -49.10 -28.29 -18.15
C ILE A 195 -49.74 -27.18 -17.32
N TYR A 196 -50.66 -26.40 -17.89
CA TYR A 196 -51.63 -25.57 -17.17
C TYR A 196 -52.70 -25.03 -18.14
N GLN A 197 -53.64 -25.87 -18.56
CA GLN A 197 -54.97 -25.44 -19.02
C GLN A 197 -55.91 -26.66 -19.14
N ALA A 198 -56.43 -27.13 -18.00
CA ALA A 198 -57.60 -28.00 -17.92
C ALA A 198 -58.11 -28.08 -16.48
N LYS A 199 -58.62 -26.96 -15.94
CA LYS A 199 -59.50 -26.97 -14.77
C LYS A 199 -60.54 -25.86 -14.93
N GLU A 200 -61.52 -26.10 -15.79
CA GLU A 200 -62.80 -25.40 -15.76
C GLU A 200 -63.83 -26.18 -16.56
N THR A 201 -64.36 -27.26 -15.99
CA THR A 201 -65.75 -27.71 -16.21
C THR A 201 -66.13 -28.86 -15.27
N LEU A 202 -67.27 -28.66 -14.59
CA LEU A 202 -68.21 -29.67 -14.07
C LEU A 202 -67.88 -30.42 -12.76
N ILE A 203 -68.36 -29.86 -11.65
CA ILE A 203 -69.01 -30.62 -10.57
C ILE A 203 -70.37 -29.95 -10.31
N TYR A 204 -71.43 -30.75 -10.50
CA TYR A 204 -72.81 -30.70 -9.96
C TYR A 204 -73.44 -29.35 -9.58
#